data_AF-A0A9E3BAB3-F1
#
_entry.id   AF-A0A9E3BAB3-F1
#
_cell.length_a   1.000
_cell.length_b   1.000
_cell.length_c   1.000
_cell.angle_alpha   90.00
_cell.angle_beta   90.00
_cell.angle_gamma   90.00
#
_symmetry.space_group_name_H-M   'P 1'
#
loop_
_entity.id
_entity.type
_entity.pdbx_description
1 polymer ?
#
loop_
_entity_poly.entity_id
_entity_poly.type
_entity_poly.pdbx_seq_one_letter_code
_entity_poly.pdbx_strand_id
1 'polypeptide(L)'
;MSKLSTAARRLVLGQPFRSDRLSHTLLPKRIALPVFASDALSSVAYAPEEVFLMLSVAGLAAYSLTPWIGLAVAAVMLVVVASYRQNVHAYPSGGGDYEVVTTNLGANAGLTVAAALMVDYVLTVAVSTASAMSNIGSAIPFVAEHKVLFCVAAILLVMALNLRGVRESGVAFAVP
;
A
#
# COMPACT_ATOMS: atom_id res chain seq x y z
N MET A 1 -35.02 6.60 -8.87
CA MET A 1 -33.90 5.81 -9.45
C MET A 1 -34.40 4.38 -9.70
N SER A 2 -34.21 3.85 -10.90
CA SER A 2 -34.75 2.52 -11.29
C SER A 2 -34.26 1.41 -10.34
N LYS A 3 -35.16 0.53 -9.89
CA LYS A 3 -34.84 -0.62 -9.02
C LYS A 3 -33.71 -1.49 -9.59
N LEU A 4 -33.58 -1.52 -10.93
CA LEU A 4 -32.53 -2.23 -11.65
C LEU A 4 -31.14 -1.60 -11.45
N SER A 5 -31.07 -0.26 -11.43
CA SER A 5 -29.84 0.48 -11.11
C SER A 5 -29.39 0.21 -9.69
N THR A 6 -30.32 0.21 -8.72
CA THR A 6 -30.01 -0.07 -7.31
C THR A 6 -29.59 -1.52 -7.08
N ALA A 7 -30.20 -2.48 -7.80
CA ALA A 7 -29.84 -3.89 -7.73
C ALA A 7 -28.46 -4.17 -8.37
N ALA A 8 -28.17 -3.59 -9.54
CA ALA A 8 -26.84 -3.65 -10.15
C ALA A 8 -25.78 -2.97 -9.27
N ARG A 9 -26.12 -1.82 -8.68
CA ARG A 9 -25.25 -1.10 -7.73
C ARG A 9 -24.98 -1.94 -6.48
N ARG A 10 -25.98 -2.66 -5.94
CA ARG A 10 -25.80 -3.59 -4.81
C ARG A 10 -25.03 -4.85 -5.17
N LEU A 11 -25.13 -5.33 -6.41
CA LEU A 11 -24.37 -6.49 -6.89
C LEU A 11 -22.88 -6.17 -7.05
N VAL A 12 -22.57 -4.95 -7.50
CA VAL A 12 -21.19 -4.49 -7.74
C VAL A 12 -20.56 -3.88 -6.48
N LEU A 13 -21.28 -3.04 -5.74
CA LEU A 13 -20.75 -2.26 -4.60
C LEU A 13 -21.18 -2.79 -3.23
N GLY A 14 -21.92 -3.91 -3.16
CA GLY A 14 -22.42 -4.43 -1.89
C GLY A 14 -23.52 -3.56 -1.25
N GLN A 15 -23.87 -3.88 0.00
CA GLN A 15 -24.86 -3.09 0.76
C GLN A 15 -24.22 -1.77 1.24
N PRO A 16 -24.93 -0.62 1.13
CA PRO A 16 -24.41 0.65 1.60
C PRO A 16 -24.15 0.60 3.11
N PHE A 17 -22.90 0.80 3.51
CA PHE A 17 -22.49 0.93 4.91
C PHE A 17 -22.73 2.36 5.40
N ARG A 18 -23.29 2.50 6.60
CA ARG A 18 -23.42 3.80 7.27
C ARG A 18 -22.05 4.25 7.80
N SER A 19 -21.60 5.43 7.38
CA SER A 19 -20.29 6.02 7.74
C SER A 19 -20.10 6.19 9.25
N ASP A 20 -21.21 6.29 9.98
CA ASP A 20 -21.32 6.47 11.43
C ASP A 20 -20.88 5.24 12.27
N ARG A 21 -20.52 4.11 11.63
CA ARG A 21 -20.01 2.90 12.31
C ARG A 21 -18.51 2.62 12.08
N LEU A 22 -17.79 3.44 11.33
CA LEU A 22 -16.36 3.22 10.99
C LEU A 22 -15.39 3.65 12.10
N SER A 23 -15.75 4.65 12.91
CA SER A 23 -14.91 5.23 13.97
C SER A 23 -14.64 4.29 15.15
N HIS A 24 -15.42 3.20 15.30
CA HIS A 24 -15.31 2.26 16.43
C HIS A 24 -14.71 0.89 16.07
N THR A 25 -14.28 0.69 14.83
CA THR A 25 -13.60 -0.56 14.41
C THR A 25 -12.08 -0.42 14.54
N LEU A 26 -11.58 -0.29 15.78
CA LEU A 26 -10.17 -0.48 16.05
C LEU A 26 -9.83 -1.96 15.79
N LEU A 27 -8.94 -2.22 14.82
CA LEU A 27 -8.44 -3.56 14.55
C LEU A 27 -7.63 -4.04 15.76
N PRO A 28 -7.87 -5.25 16.28
CA PRO A 28 -7.05 -5.81 17.35
C PRO A 28 -5.60 -5.93 16.87
N LYS A 29 -4.63 -5.63 17.75
CA LYS A 29 -3.18 -5.58 17.42
C LYS A 29 -2.66 -6.80 16.64
N ARG A 30 -3.24 -7.98 16.86
CA ARG A 30 -2.89 -9.23 16.17
C ARG A 30 -3.21 -9.23 14.67
N ILE A 31 -4.24 -8.51 14.25
CA ILE A 31 -4.65 -8.38 12.84
C ILE A 31 -4.05 -7.11 12.24
N ALA A 32 -3.92 -6.05 13.04
CA ALA A 32 -3.31 -4.80 12.60
C ALA A 32 -1.84 -5.02 12.17
N LEU A 33 -1.04 -5.74 12.96
CA LEU A 33 0.39 -5.87 12.69
C LEU A 33 0.70 -6.55 11.34
N PRO A 34 0.12 -7.72 10.99
CA PRO A 34 0.37 -8.34 9.69
C PRO A 34 -0.14 -7.50 8.52
N VAL A 35 -1.31 -6.88 8.67
CA VAL A 35 -1.90 -6.03 7.62
C VAL A 35 -1.02 -4.81 7.35
N PHE A 36 -0.56 -4.11 8.38
CA PHE A 36 0.34 -2.97 8.21
C PHE A 36 1.77 -3.38 7.83
N ALA A 37 2.24 -4.56 8.24
CA ALA A 37 3.53 -5.08 7.83
C ALA A 37 3.55 -5.55 6.36
N SER A 38 2.38 -5.86 5.78
CA SER A 38 2.28 -6.35 4.41
C SER A 38 2.82 -5.36 3.37
N ASP A 39 2.68 -4.06 3.62
CA ASP A 39 3.18 -3.00 2.73
C ASP A 39 4.72 -2.97 2.70
N ALA A 40 5.34 -3.03 3.87
CA ALA A 40 6.79 -3.14 4.00
C ALA A 40 7.32 -4.46 3.42
N LEU A 41 6.59 -5.58 3.58
CA LEU A 41 6.95 -6.87 2.99
C LEU A 41 6.83 -6.86 1.46
N SER A 42 5.80 -6.21 0.92
CA SER A 42 5.63 -6.01 -0.53
C SER A 42 6.84 -5.28 -1.13
N SER A 43 7.34 -4.26 -0.42
CA SER A 43 8.54 -3.51 -0.82
C SER A 43 9.80 -4.38 -0.98
N VAL A 44 9.95 -5.44 -0.19
CA VAL A 44 11.09 -6.37 -0.30
C VAL A 44 11.05 -7.18 -1.59
N ALA A 45 9.87 -7.36 -2.19
CA ALA A 45 9.70 -8.16 -3.40
C ALA A 45 10.15 -7.44 -4.69
N TYR A 46 10.22 -6.11 -4.69
CA TYR A 46 10.64 -5.33 -5.87
C TYR A 46 11.89 -4.46 -5.65
N ALA A 47 12.12 -3.96 -4.43
CA ALA A 47 13.21 -3.02 -4.18
C ALA A 47 14.63 -3.56 -4.53
N PRO A 48 14.98 -4.83 -4.25
CA PRO A 48 16.30 -5.35 -4.62
C PRO A 48 16.54 -5.35 -6.13
N GLU A 49 15.54 -5.73 -6.92
CA GLU A 49 15.63 -5.76 -8.39
C GLU A 49 15.88 -4.35 -8.95
N GLU A 50 15.15 -3.36 -8.45
CA GLU A 50 15.32 -1.95 -8.86
C GLU A 50 16.71 -1.40 -8.50
N VAL A 51 17.26 -1.78 -7.34
CA VAL A 51 18.65 -1.42 -6.97
C VAL A 51 19.64 -1.99 -7.97
N PHE A 52 19.49 -3.26 -8.37
CA PHE A 52 20.36 -3.85 -9.38
C PHE A 52 20.17 -3.19 -10.75
N LEU A 53 18.94 -2.89 -11.16
CA LEU A 53 18.67 -2.24 -12.43
C LEU A 53 19.32 -0.87 -12.51
N MET A 54 19.23 -0.06 -11.45
CA MET A 54 19.91 1.23 -11.38
C MET A 54 21.44 1.11 -11.36
N LEU A 55 22.00 0.15 -10.61
CA LEU A 55 23.44 -0.10 -10.60
C LEU A 55 23.94 -0.62 -11.95
N SER A 56 23.11 -1.35 -12.71
CA SER A 56 23.47 -1.85 -14.03
C SER A 56 23.81 -0.72 -15.01
N VAL A 57 23.13 0.43 -14.88
CA VAL A 57 23.39 1.65 -15.66
C VAL A 57 24.77 2.23 -15.33
N ALA A 58 25.22 2.12 -14.08
CA ALA A 58 26.54 2.55 -13.64
C ALA A 58 27.66 1.53 -13.96
N GLY A 59 27.29 0.32 -14.41
CA GLY A 59 28.21 -0.74 -14.82
C GLY A 59 28.45 -1.84 -13.77
N LEU A 60 29.03 -2.95 -14.21
CA LEU A 60 29.17 -4.19 -13.42
C LEU A 60 29.95 -4.01 -12.10
N ALA A 61 30.92 -3.09 -12.05
CA ALA A 61 31.68 -2.80 -10.84
C ALA A 61 30.80 -2.21 -9.72
N ALA A 62 29.71 -1.52 -10.07
CA ALA A 62 28.81 -0.88 -9.13
C ALA A 62 27.99 -1.90 -8.31
N TYR A 63 27.83 -3.15 -8.77
CA TYR A 63 27.14 -4.19 -7.99
C TYR A 63 27.81 -4.51 -6.66
N SER A 64 29.11 -4.26 -6.52
CA SER A 64 29.81 -4.38 -5.24
C SER A 64 29.30 -3.41 -4.17
N LEU A 65 28.59 -2.35 -4.56
CA LEU A 65 27.97 -1.37 -3.65
C LEU A 65 26.62 -1.82 -3.09
N THR A 66 25.98 -2.84 -3.66
CA THR A 66 24.67 -3.34 -3.23
C THR A 66 24.55 -3.55 -1.70
N PRO A 67 25.47 -4.26 -1.03
CA PRO A 67 25.36 -4.46 0.42
C PRO A 67 25.52 -3.16 1.21
N TRP A 68 26.32 -2.20 0.72
CA TRP A 68 26.47 -0.89 1.34
C TRP A 68 25.20 -0.05 1.21
N ILE A 69 24.54 -0.10 0.06
CA ILE A 69 23.24 0.54 -0.17
C ILE A 69 22.19 -0.08 0.76
N GLY A 70 22.16 -1.41 0.88
CA GLY A 70 21.27 -2.10 1.81
C GLY A 70 21.46 -1.66 3.27
N LEU A 71 22.72 -1.52 3.71
CA LEU A 71 23.03 -1.03 5.05
C LEU A 71 22.59 0.44 5.24
N ALA A 72 22.81 1.30 4.23
CA ALA A 72 22.33 2.67 4.27
C ALA A 72 20.80 2.76 4.36
N VAL A 73 20.07 1.95 3.58
CA VAL A 73 18.59 1.86 3.66
C VAL A 73 18.15 1.38 5.05
N ALA A 74 18.81 0.36 5.61
CA ALA A 74 18.51 -0.10 6.96
C ALA A 74 18.73 0.99 8.02
N ALA A 75 19.80 1.78 7.90
CA ALA A 75 20.08 2.91 8.78
C ALA A 75 18.99 3.99 8.67
N VAL A 76 18.57 4.34 7.46
CA VAL A 76 17.46 5.28 7.23
C VAL A 76 16.18 4.73 7.87
N MET A 77 15.89 3.44 7.70
CA MET A 77 14.69 2.83 8.27
C MET A 77 14.69 2.88 9.81
N LEU A 78 15.84 2.72 10.46
CA LEU A 78 15.96 2.89 11.91
C LEU A 78 15.60 4.31 12.36
N VAL A 79 16.08 5.32 11.63
CA VAL A 79 15.76 6.73 11.91
C VAL A 79 14.27 6.99 11.71
N VAL A 80 13.69 6.50 10.62
CA VAL A 80 12.26 6.60 10.32
C VAL A 80 11.44 5.97 11.44
N VAL A 81 11.75 4.73 11.85
CA VAL A 81 11.06 4.05 12.94
C VAL A 81 11.17 4.82 14.26
N ALA A 82 12.35 5.36 14.59
CA ALA A 82 12.53 6.19 15.78
C ALA A 82 11.68 7.46 15.73
N SER A 83 11.59 8.12 14.58
CA SER A 83 10.77 9.32 14.36
C SER A 83 9.28 9.02 14.48
N TYR A 84 8.79 7.97 13.82
CA TYR A 84 7.38 7.54 13.92
C TYR A 84 6.99 7.15 15.34
N ARG A 85 7.90 6.52 16.10
CA ARG A 85 7.65 6.23 17.52
C ARG A 85 7.40 7.50 18.33
N GLN A 86 8.17 8.56 18.10
CA GLN A 86 7.95 9.84 18.78
C GLN A 86 6.63 10.47 18.34
N ASN A 87 6.34 10.44 17.04
CA ASN A 87 5.13 11.04 16.48
C ASN A 87 3.85 10.39 17.04
N VAL A 88 3.80 9.05 17.11
CA VAL A 88 2.66 8.31 17.67
C VAL A 88 2.45 8.60 19.16
N HIS A 89 3.51 8.85 19.94
CA HIS A 89 3.35 9.24 21.34
C HIS A 89 2.89 10.69 21.51
N ALA A 90 3.31 11.59 20.62
CA ALA A 90 2.93 13.00 20.65
C ALA A 90 1.49 13.24 20.16
N TYR A 91 1.01 12.44 19.20
CA TYR A 91 -0.32 12.58 18.57
C TYR A 91 -1.15 11.30 18.72
N PRO A 92 -1.75 11.05 19.91
CA PRO A 92 -2.54 9.84 20.17
C PRO A 92 -3.90 9.81 19.46
N SER A 93 -4.33 10.93 18.86
CA SER A 93 -5.55 11.07 18.04
C SER A 93 -5.50 10.22 16.76
N GLY A 94 -4.31 9.89 16.25
CA GLY A 94 -4.13 8.94 15.16
C GLY A 94 -4.46 9.47 13.76
N GLY A 95 -4.58 10.78 13.55
CA GLY A 95 -4.84 11.39 12.24
C GLY A 95 -3.63 11.42 11.29
N GLY A 96 -2.52 10.78 11.68
CA GLY A 96 -1.34 10.56 10.84
C GLY A 96 -0.63 11.86 10.43
N ASP A 97 0.16 11.77 9.36
CA ASP A 97 1.03 12.88 8.93
C ASP A 97 0.25 14.14 8.54
N TYR A 98 -0.99 13.99 8.06
CA TYR A 98 -1.87 15.11 7.75
C TYR A 98 -2.21 15.93 9.00
N GLU A 99 -2.62 15.28 10.10
CA GLU A 99 -2.95 15.97 11.34
C GLU A 99 -1.73 16.67 11.92
N VAL A 100 -0.58 15.99 11.92
CA VAL A 100 0.68 16.52 12.45
C VAL A 100 1.10 17.77 11.69
N VAL A 101 1.13 17.71 10.35
CA VAL A 101 1.57 18.86 9.54
C VAL A 101 0.55 20.00 9.57
N THR A 102 -0.75 19.69 9.54
CA THR A 102 -1.80 20.72 9.60
C THR A 102 -1.74 21.50 10.91
N THR A 103 -1.50 20.80 12.03
CA THR A 103 -1.46 21.42 13.36
C THR A 103 -0.21 22.27 13.57
N ASN A 104 0.93 21.88 13.00
CA ASN A 104 2.22 22.57 13.22
C ASN A 104 2.57 23.62 12.16
N LEU A 105 2.22 23.37 10.90
CA LEU A 105 2.63 24.18 9.74
C LEU A 105 1.45 24.85 9.02
N GLY A 106 0.23 24.58 9.46
CA GLY A 106 -1.00 25.17 8.93
C GLY A 106 -1.63 24.39 7.79
N ALA A 107 -2.82 24.84 7.39
CA ALA A 107 -3.70 24.12 6.46
C ALA A 107 -3.09 23.91 5.07
N ASN A 108 -2.34 24.87 4.55
CA ASN A 108 -1.73 24.76 3.21
C ASN A 108 -0.68 23.65 3.16
N ALA A 109 0.15 23.53 4.20
CA ALA A 109 1.13 22.45 4.31
C ALA A 109 0.43 21.10 4.48
N GLY A 110 -0.65 21.06 5.27
CA GLY A 110 -1.50 19.86 5.41
C GLY A 110 -2.09 19.40 4.08
N LEU A 111 -2.59 20.32 3.26
CA LEU A 111 -3.12 20.01 1.92
C LEU A 111 -2.07 19.35 1.02
N THR A 112 -0.83 19.85 1.06
CA THR A 112 0.29 19.25 0.31
C THR A 112 0.56 17.81 0.75
N VAL A 113 0.53 17.55 2.06
CA VAL A 113 0.68 16.18 2.60
C VAL A 113 -0.49 15.30 2.16
N ALA A 114 -1.72 15.78 2.23
CA ALA A 114 -2.88 15.02 1.76
C ALA A 114 -2.78 14.68 0.27
N ALA A 115 -2.35 15.62 -0.56
CA ALA A 115 -2.12 15.39 -1.98
C ALA A 115 -1.00 14.35 -2.22
N ALA A 116 0.11 14.47 -1.49
CA ALA A 116 1.21 13.52 -1.57
C ALA A 116 0.78 12.10 -1.17
N LEU A 117 0.02 11.96 -0.07
CA LEU A 117 -0.50 10.66 0.37
C LEU A 117 -1.46 10.04 -0.65
N MET A 118 -2.30 10.84 -1.32
CA MET A 118 -3.17 10.33 -2.38
C MET A 118 -2.37 9.78 -3.58
N VAL A 119 -1.30 10.48 -3.96
CA VAL A 119 -0.39 10.01 -5.02
C VAL A 119 0.35 8.75 -4.57
N ASP A 120 0.84 8.74 -3.33
CA ASP A 120 1.51 7.58 -2.71
C ASP A 120 0.62 6.35 -2.76
N TYR A 121 -0.64 6.44 -2.31
CA TYR A 121 -1.56 5.31 -2.36
C TYR A 121 -1.82 4.79 -3.79
N VAL A 122 -1.91 5.67 -4.78
CA VAL A 122 -2.06 5.25 -6.19
C VAL A 122 -0.80 4.54 -6.68
N LEU A 123 0.38 5.08 -6.36
CA LEU A 123 1.65 4.50 -6.75
C LEU A 123 1.90 3.15 -6.07
N THR A 124 1.59 3.01 -4.78
CA THR A 124 1.75 1.76 -4.04
C THR A 124 0.94 0.63 -4.65
N VAL A 125 -0.32 0.89 -5.01
CA VAL A 125 -1.16 -0.10 -5.70
C VAL A 125 -0.60 -0.43 -7.08
N ALA A 126 -0.18 0.58 -7.85
CA ALA A 126 0.34 0.40 -9.19
C ALA A 126 1.64 -0.42 -9.21
N VAL A 127 2.62 -0.02 -8.40
CA VAL A 127 3.94 -0.66 -8.32
C VAL A 127 3.83 -2.08 -7.76
N SER A 128 3.09 -2.27 -6.68
CA SER A 128 2.91 -3.61 -6.08
C SER A 128 2.24 -4.57 -7.05
N THR A 129 1.20 -4.13 -7.79
CA THR A 129 0.52 -4.99 -8.76
C THR A 129 1.41 -5.29 -9.97
N ALA A 130 2.16 -4.29 -10.45
CA ALA A 130 3.08 -4.48 -11.57
C ALA A 130 4.21 -5.48 -11.23
N SER A 131 4.82 -5.34 -10.05
CA SER A 131 5.82 -6.29 -9.56
C SER A 131 5.22 -7.69 -9.40
N ALA A 132 4.04 -7.81 -8.79
CA ALA A 132 3.36 -9.10 -8.62
C ALA A 132 3.12 -9.80 -9.97
N MET A 133 2.64 -9.09 -10.99
CA MET A 133 2.43 -9.67 -12.32
C MET A 133 3.74 -9.96 -13.05
N SER A 134 4.80 -9.20 -12.81
CA SER A 134 6.13 -9.51 -13.36
C SER A 134 6.66 -10.83 -12.77
N ASN A 135 6.54 -11.00 -11.45
CA ASN A 135 6.94 -12.21 -10.74
C ASN A 135 6.12 -13.42 -11.20
N ILE A 136 4.80 -13.30 -11.31
CA ILE A 136 3.95 -14.38 -11.84
C ILE A 136 4.28 -14.68 -13.31
N GLY A 137 4.49 -13.64 -14.12
CA GLY A 137 4.88 -13.78 -15.52
C GLY A 137 6.19 -14.54 -15.72
N SER A 138 7.13 -14.42 -14.77
CA SER A 138 8.38 -15.20 -14.80
C SER A 138 8.15 -16.72 -14.74
N ALA A 139 7.07 -17.17 -14.09
CA ALA A 139 6.71 -18.58 -13.95
C ALA A 139 5.65 -19.04 -14.97
N ILE A 140 4.76 -18.13 -15.39
CA ILE A 140 3.64 -18.43 -16.29
C ILE A 140 3.77 -17.54 -17.56
N PRO A 141 4.28 -18.08 -18.68
CA PRO A 141 4.51 -17.31 -19.92
C PRO A 141 3.26 -16.60 -20.46
N PHE A 142 2.08 -17.18 -20.29
CA PHE A 142 0.82 -16.56 -20.71
C PHE A 142 0.54 -15.22 -20.00
N VAL A 143 0.89 -15.13 -18.72
CA VAL A 143 0.80 -13.88 -17.94
C VAL A 143 1.87 -12.89 -18.40
N ALA A 144 3.06 -13.37 -18.80
CA ALA A 144 4.12 -12.53 -19.32
C ALA A 144 3.76 -11.84 -20.65
N GLU A 145 3.03 -12.52 -21.54
CA GLU A 145 2.55 -11.92 -22.79
C GLU A 145 1.44 -10.87 -22.56
N HIS A 146 0.61 -11.07 -21.53
CA HIS A 146 -0.57 -10.24 -21.27
C HIS A 146 -0.48 -9.45 -19.95
N LYS A 147 0.72 -9.06 -19.51
CA LYS A 147 0.97 -8.44 -18.18
C LYS A 147 0.00 -7.30 -17.85
N VAL A 148 -0.22 -6.38 -18.79
CA VAL A 148 -1.09 -5.20 -18.57
C VAL A 148 -2.54 -5.63 -18.29
N LEU A 149 -3.05 -6.60 -19.04
CA LEU A 149 -4.42 -7.09 -18.86
C LEU A 149 -4.59 -7.73 -17.48
N PHE A 150 -3.63 -8.56 -17.07
CA PHE A 150 -3.64 -9.19 -15.75
C PHE A 150 -3.48 -8.17 -14.61
N CYS A 151 -2.65 -7.13 -14.77
CA CYS A 151 -2.55 -6.03 -13.80
C CYS A 151 -3.89 -5.32 -13.62
N VAL A 152 -4.53 -4.90 -14.72
CA VAL A 152 -5.82 -4.21 -14.67
C VAL A 152 -6.90 -5.11 -14.07
N ALA A 153 -6.94 -6.39 -14.46
CA ALA A 153 -7.87 -7.36 -13.91
C ALA A 153 -7.68 -7.54 -12.39
N ALA A 154 -6.44 -7.63 -11.90
CA ALA A 154 -6.13 -7.72 -10.49
C ALA A 154 -6.58 -6.47 -9.71
N ILE A 155 -6.29 -5.27 -10.22
CA ILE A 155 -6.75 -4.01 -9.62
C ILE A 155 -8.27 -3.98 -9.55
N LEU A 156 -8.97 -4.32 -10.63
CA LEU A 156 -10.43 -4.35 -10.67
C LEU A 156 -11.01 -5.37 -9.68
N LEU A 157 -10.36 -6.52 -9.53
CA LEU A 157 -10.75 -7.55 -8.57
C LEU A 157 -10.58 -7.05 -7.13
N VAL A 158 -9.43 -6.50 -6.79
CA VAL A 158 -9.15 -5.94 -5.45
C VAL A 158 -10.10 -4.77 -5.17
N MET A 159 -10.35 -3.91 -6.15
CA MET A 159 -11.34 -2.83 -6.04
C MET A 159 -12.74 -3.39 -5.76
N ALA A 160 -13.20 -4.40 -6.51
CA ALA A 160 -14.50 -5.01 -6.31
C ALA A 160 -14.63 -5.66 -4.91
N LEU A 161 -13.56 -6.30 -4.41
CA LEU A 161 -13.52 -6.85 -3.06
C LEU A 161 -13.61 -5.75 -2.00
N ASN A 162 -12.84 -4.66 -2.14
CA ASN A 162 -12.88 -3.52 -1.22
C ASN A 162 -14.26 -2.85 -1.21
N LEU A 163 -14.86 -2.66 -2.39
CA LEU A 163 -16.19 -2.05 -2.52
C LEU A 163 -17.29 -2.91 -1.91
N ARG A 164 -17.20 -4.25 -1.97
CA ARG A 164 -18.18 -5.16 -1.37
C ARG A 164 -18.16 -5.16 0.17
N GLY A 165 -17.21 -4.47 0.80
CA GLY A 165 -17.17 -4.29 2.24
C GLY A 165 -16.97 -5.61 2.97
N VAL A 166 -16.01 -6.42 2.51
CA VAL A 166 -15.63 -7.67 3.18
C VAL A 166 -14.92 -7.31 4.49
N ARG A 167 -15.72 -6.98 5.50
CA ARG A 167 -15.35 -6.75 6.90
C ARG A 167 -14.71 -8.00 7.55
N GLU A 168 -14.63 -9.11 6.82
CA GLU A 168 -13.98 -10.37 7.20
C GLU A 168 -12.58 -10.57 6.61
N SER A 169 -12.10 -9.66 5.77
CA SER A 169 -10.75 -9.76 5.17
C SER A 169 -9.62 -9.66 6.21
N GLY A 170 -9.89 -9.16 7.42
CA GLY A 170 -8.93 -9.27 8.54
C GLY A 170 -8.62 -10.72 8.92
N VAL A 171 -9.49 -11.69 8.62
CA VAL A 171 -9.22 -13.12 8.82
C VAL A 171 -8.60 -13.73 7.55
N ALA A 172 -9.06 -13.35 6.35
CA ALA A 172 -8.53 -13.87 5.09
C ALA A 172 -7.09 -13.42 4.77
N PHE A 173 -6.68 -12.20 5.19
CA PHE A 173 -5.31 -11.70 5.08
C PHE A 173 -4.44 -12.03 6.32
N ALA A 174 -5.00 -12.65 7.36
CA ALA A 174 -4.26 -13.07 8.55
C ALA A 174 -3.94 -14.57 8.59
N VAL A 175 -4.32 -15.32 7.55
CA VAL A 175 -3.83 -16.69 7.36
C VAL A 175 -2.44 -16.58 6.71
N PRO A 176 -1.38 -17.12 7.34
CA PRO A 176 -0.02 -17.08 6.82
C PRO A 176 0.15 -17.88 5.53
#